data_AF-A0A9C8AFN0-F1
#
_entry.id   AF-A0A9C8AFN0-F1
#
_cell.length_a   1.000
_cell.length_b   1.000
_cell.length_c   1.000
_cell.angle_alpha   90.00
_cell.angle_beta   90.00
_cell.angle_gamma   90.00
#
_symmetry.space_group_name_H-M   'P 1'
#
loop_
_entity.id
_entity.type
_entity.pdbx_description
1 polymer ?
#
loop_
_entity_poly.entity_id
_entity_poly.type
_entity_poly.pdbx_seq_one_letter_code
_entity_poly.pdbx_strand_id
1 'polypeptide(L)'
;MQQMSSAATSLNQVNPGIKMILPKLVNKTVLDIGGGKYDTNKIYATGLGVKLYVYDKFNRSEAENAQALACDPDVIVCNNVLNVIDDGQAMRNLIAFCASYEVSCYFTVYEGNKSGIGRPSKKECWQRNWKTADYVPILRKYFRSVDCEGKLIFCQ
;
A
#
# COMPACT_ATOMS: atom_id res chain seq x y z
N MET A 1 8.45 -16.87 -3.62
CA MET A 1 9.14 -15.58 -3.79
C MET A 1 8.50 -14.92 -5.00
N GLN A 2 8.13 -13.64 -4.91
CA GLN A 2 7.55 -12.87 -6.02
C GLN A 2 8.46 -12.94 -7.25
N GLN A 3 7.94 -13.37 -8.39
CA GLN A 3 8.72 -13.56 -9.61
C GLN A 3 8.75 -12.29 -10.48
N MET A 4 7.71 -11.46 -10.39
CA MET A 4 7.54 -10.25 -11.18
C MET A 4 7.75 -8.97 -10.34
N SER A 5 8.60 -8.05 -10.80
CA SER A 5 8.86 -6.80 -10.08
C SER A 5 7.70 -5.80 -10.23
N SER A 6 7.25 -5.17 -9.14
CA SER A 6 6.22 -4.12 -9.23
C SER A 6 6.79 -2.75 -9.60
N ALA A 7 8.05 -2.67 -10.08
CA ALA A 7 8.73 -1.40 -10.33
C ALA A 7 8.00 -0.53 -11.38
N ALA A 8 7.53 -1.16 -12.46
CA ALA A 8 6.88 -0.46 -13.57
C ALA A 8 5.42 -0.03 -13.30
N THR A 9 4.87 -0.30 -12.11
CA THR A 9 3.52 0.16 -11.74
C THR A 9 3.52 1.56 -11.09
N SER A 10 4.68 2.13 -10.79
CA SER A 10 4.78 3.47 -10.19
C SER A 10 4.39 4.58 -11.18
N LEU A 11 3.51 5.49 -10.74
CA LEU A 11 3.01 6.61 -11.54
C LEU A 11 3.33 7.95 -10.85
N ASN A 12 3.75 8.96 -11.62
CA ASN A 12 4.04 10.30 -11.11
C ASN A 12 2.75 11.12 -10.96
N GLN A 13 1.87 10.69 -10.05
CA GLN A 13 0.62 11.39 -9.72
C GLN A 13 0.23 11.11 -8.27
N VAL A 14 -0.54 12.01 -7.67
CA VAL A 14 -1.12 11.73 -6.35
C VAL A 14 -2.18 10.65 -6.49
N ASN A 15 -1.96 9.50 -5.84
CA ASN A 15 -2.86 8.36 -5.90
C ASN A 15 -4.27 8.72 -5.37
N PRO A 16 -5.38 8.32 -6.01
CA PRO A 16 -6.72 8.57 -5.49
C PRO A 16 -6.94 8.12 -4.03
N GLY A 17 -6.35 6.99 -3.63
CA GLY A 17 -6.38 6.52 -2.24
C GLY A 17 -5.69 7.50 -1.29
N ILE A 18 -4.52 8.00 -1.68
CA ILE A 18 -3.76 9.02 -0.94
C ILE A 18 -4.58 10.31 -0.78
N LYS A 19 -5.22 10.80 -1.85
CA LYS A 19 -6.09 12.01 -1.79
C LYS A 19 -7.26 11.85 -0.82
N MET A 20 -7.79 10.64 -0.69
CA MET A 20 -8.91 10.34 0.20
C MET A 20 -8.47 10.19 1.66
N ILE A 21 -7.29 9.63 1.90
CA ILE A 21 -6.82 9.26 3.25
C ILE A 21 -6.06 10.41 3.92
N LEU A 22 -5.07 11.00 3.26
CA LEU A 22 -4.13 11.93 3.91
C LEU A 22 -4.77 13.20 4.49
N PRO A 23 -5.83 13.82 3.92
CA PRO A 23 -6.49 14.96 4.54
C PRO A 23 -7.05 14.68 5.94
N LYS A 24 -7.26 13.41 6.30
CA LYS A 24 -7.73 12.98 7.63
C LYS A 24 -6.57 12.77 8.63
N LEU A 25 -5.33 12.90 8.18
CA LEU A 25 -4.11 12.53 8.92
C LEU A 25 -3.19 13.75 9.16
N VAL A 26 -3.74 14.96 9.18
CA VAL A 26 -2.98 16.19 9.44
C VAL A 26 -2.21 16.07 10.76
N ASN A 27 -0.95 16.53 10.77
CA ASN A 27 -0.01 16.43 11.89
C ASN A 27 0.41 15.00 12.29
N LYS A 28 0.10 13.99 11.46
CA LYS A 28 0.50 12.60 11.70
C LYS A 28 1.75 12.22 10.91
N THR A 29 2.50 11.27 11.46
CA THR A 29 3.55 10.54 10.73
C THR A 29 2.92 9.33 10.04
N VAL A 30 3.13 9.23 8.73
CA VAL A 30 2.55 8.18 7.89
C VAL A 30 3.65 7.40 7.19
N LEU A 31 3.57 6.07 7.26
CA LEU A 31 4.40 5.16 6.47
C LEU A 31 3.62 4.65 5.26
N ASP A 32 4.06 5.02 4.05
CA ASP A 32 3.49 4.61 2.76
C ASP A 32 4.22 3.38 2.22
N ILE A 33 3.60 2.22 2.38
CA ILE A 33 4.11 0.92 1.93
C ILE A 33 3.77 0.75 0.45
N GLY A 34 4.81 0.64 -0.37
CA GLY A 34 4.74 0.53 -1.82
C GLY A 34 4.41 1.84 -2.52
N GLY A 35 4.86 2.98 -1.98
CA GLY A 35 4.59 4.31 -2.54
C GLY A 35 5.29 4.59 -3.89
N GLY A 36 6.14 3.68 -4.38
CA GLY A 36 6.82 3.82 -5.67
C GLY A 36 7.99 4.81 -5.66
N LYS A 37 8.49 5.15 -6.85
CA LYS A 37 9.73 5.93 -7.04
C LYS A 37 9.54 7.44 -6.96
N TYR A 38 8.31 7.91 -7.13
CA TYR A 38 8.02 9.34 -7.24
C TYR A 38 7.64 9.93 -5.89
N ASP A 39 8.05 11.17 -5.66
CA ASP A 39 7.74 11.92 -4.43
C ASP A 39 6.39 12.64 -4.48
N THR A 40 5.56 12.43 -5.50
CA THR A 40 4.30 13.16 -5.69
C THR A 40 3.36 13.03 -4.49
N ASN A 41 3.23 11.82 -3.93
CA ASN A 41 2.44 11.59 -2.71
C ASN A 41 3.05 12.31 -1.50
N LYS A 42 4.39 12.32 -1.39
CA LYS A 42 5.12 12.96 -0.30
C LYS A 42 5.01 14.48 -0.35
N ILE A 43 5.13 15.08 -1.53
CA ILE A 43 4.94 16.52 -1.76
C ILE A 43 3.51 16.93 -1.39
N TYR A 44 2.52 16.15 -1.83
CA TYR A 44 1.11 16.37 -1.47
C TYR A 44 0.88 16.25 0.04
N ALA A 45 1.45 15.23 0.69
CA ALA A 45 1.37 15.03 2.13
C ALA A 45 1.94 16.22 2.92
N THR A 46 3.13 16.72 2.52
CA THR A 46 3.76 17.89 3.14
C THR A 46 2.86 19.13 3.05
N GLY A 47 2.20 19.35 1.90
CA GLY A 47 1.25 20.46 1.73
C GLY A 47 0.01 20.37 2.64
N LEU A 48 -0.31 19.18 3.15
CA LEU A 48 -1.39 18.94 4.11
C LEU A 48 -0.91 18.95 5.58
N GLY A 49 0.38 19.15 5.83
CA GLY A 49 0.95 19.02 7.17
C GLY A 49 1.09 17.56 7.64
N VAL A 50 1.21 16.61 6.71
CA VAL A 50 1.42 15.18 6.99
C VAL A 50 2.89 14.81 6.75
N LYS A 51 3.52 14.13 7.71
CA LYS A 51 4.91 13.68 7.60
C LYS A 51 4.94 12.28 6.97
N LEU A 52 5.13 12.19 5.66
CA LEU A 52 5.09 10.93 4.92
C LEU A 52 6.48 10.34 4.65
N TYR A 53 6.69 9.10 5.08
CA TYR A 53 7.83 8.26 4.76
C TYR A 53 7.41 7.20 3.74
N VAL A 54 8.20 7.00 2.69
CA VAL A 54 7.89 6.05 1.61
C VAL A 54 8.82 4.86 1.70
N TYR A 55 8.25 3.67 1.84
CA TYR A 55 8.98 2.41 1.70
C TYR A 55 8.57 1.77 0.38
N ASP A 56 9.53 1.45 -0.48
CA ASP A 56 9.30 0.62 -1.65
C ASP A 56 10.57 -0.17 -1.98
N LYS A 57 10.48 -1.50 -1.85
CA LYS A 57 11.60 -2.43 -2.04
C LYS A 57 12.25 -2.31 -3.42
N PHE A 58 11.49 -1.96 -4.46
CA PHE A 58 11.98 -1.98 -5.84
C PHE A 58 12.29 -0.60 -6.39
N ASN A 59 11.70 0.44 -5.80
CA ASN A 59 11.72 1.80 -6.35
C ASN A 59 12.44 2.83 -5.48
N ARG A 60 12.89 2.46 -4.29
CA ARG A 60 13.64 3.33 -3.37
C ARG A 60 15.01 2.74 -3.06
N SER A 61 15.97 3.62 -2.80
CA SER A 61 17.31 3.22 -2.37
C SER A 61 17.26 2.55 -0.99
N GLU A 62 18.32 1.80 -0.65
CA GLU A 62 18.46 1.18 0.67
C GLU A 62 18.42 2.22 1.80
N ALA A 63 19.06 3.37 1.60
CA ALA A 63 19.08 4.46 2.58
C ALA A 63 17.68 5.06 2.80
N GLU A 64 16.92 5.32 1.72
CA GLU A 64 15.54 5.80 1.82
C GLU A 64 14.64 4.78 2.52
N ASN A 65 14.77 3.50 2.16
CA ASN A 65 14.00 2.43 2.78
C ASN A 65 14.36 2.26 4.26
N ALA A 66 15.64 2.30 4.63
CA ALA A 66 16.07 2.25 6.02
C ALA A 66 15.50 3.43 6.83
N GLN A 67 15.52 4.64 6.27
CA GLN A 67 14.93 5.82 6.90
C GLN A 67 13.41 5.66 7.08
N ALA A 68 12.71 5.12 6.08
CA ALA A 68 11.27 4.90 6.17
C ALA A 68 10.91 3.84 7.22
N LEU A 69 11.67 2.75 7.27
CA LEU A 69 11.47 1.67 8.26
C LEU A 69 11.83 2.09 9.68
N ALA A 70 12.74 3.05 9.85
CA ALA A 70 13.12 3.60 11.14
C ALA A 70 12.16 4.68 11.67
N CYS A 71 11.12 5.05 10.90
CA CYS A 71 10.11 5.98 11.41
C CYS A 71 9.22 5.30 12.47
N ASP A 72 8.63 6.11 13.35
CA ASP A 72 7.59 5.70 14.29
C ASP A 72 6.24 6.24 13.74
N PRO A 73 5.52 5.46 12.92
CA PRO A 73 4.33 5.96 12.22
C PRO A 73 3.12 5.94 13.15
N ASP A 74 2.30 6.98 13.09
CA ASP A 74 0.95 6.95 13.68
C ASP A 74 -0.01 6.06 12.87
N VAL A 75 0.22 5.97 11.55
CA VAL A 75 -0.66 5.31 10.58
C VAL A 75 0.14 4.73 9.41
N ILE A 76 -0.28 3.56 8.94
CA ILE A 76 0.23 2.97 7.69
C ILE A 76 -0.78 3.16 6.56
N VAL A 77 -0.28 3.48 5.38
CA VAL A 77 -1.06 3.42 4.12
C VAL A 77 -0.40 2.44 3.16
N CYS A 78 -1.20 1.62 2.49
CA CYS A 78 -0.72 0.64 1.51
C CYS A 78 -1.64 0.68 0.29
N ASN A 79 -1.28 1.49 -0.70
CA ASN A 79 -2.17 1.84 -1.79
C ASN A 79 -1.88 1.07 -3.08
N ASN A 80 -2.83 0.26 -3.52
CA ASN A 80 -2.79 -0.53 -4.75
C ASN A 80 -1.64 -1.55 -4.84
N VAL A 81 -1.05 -1.94 -3.70
CA VAL A 81 0.09 -2.87 -3.65
C VAL A 81 -0.35 -4.33 -3.67
N LEU A 82 -1.37 -4.69 -2.89
CA LEU A 82 -1.76 -6.10 -2.71
C LEU A 82 -2.15 -6.81 -4.01
N ASN A 83 -2.65 -6.06 -4.98
CA ASN A 83 -3.15 -6.59 -6.26
C ASN A 83 -2.03 -6.77 -7.28
N VAL A 84 -0.85 -6.15 -7.08
CA VAL A 84 0.32 -6.28 -7.97
C VAL A 84 1.36 -7.30 -7.49
N ILE A 85 1.08 -8.00 -6.39
CA ILE A 85 1.91 -9.10 -5.88
C ILE A 85 1.36 -10.43 -6.41
N ASP A 86 2.16 -11.19 -7.16
CA ASP A 86 1.82 -12.51 -7.73
C ASP A 86 1.80 -13.62 -6.67
N ASP A 87 2.76 -13.59 -5.74
CA ASP A 87 2.97 -14.59 -4.71
C ASP A 87 2.07 -14.34 -3.50
N GLY A 88 1.18 -15.30 -3.22
CA GLY A 88 0.21 -15.19 -2.12
C GLY A 88 0.88 -15.15 -0.74
N GLN A 89 2.06 -15.74 -0.58
CA GLN A 89 2.81 -15.69 0.68
C GLN A 89 3.49 -14.34 0.85
N ALA A 90 4.09 -13.77 -0.20
CA ALA A 90 4.66 -12.42 -0.18
C ALA A 90 3.60 -11.37 0.18
N MET A 91 2.40 -11.49 -0.39
CA MET A 91 1.26 -10.63 -0.04
C MET A 91 0.88 -10.76 1.44
N ARG A 92 0.80 -11.99 1.96
CA ARG A 92 0.53 -12.25 3.39
C ARG A 92 1.63 -11.72 4.31
N ASN A 93 2.89 -11.85 3.91
CA ASN A 93 4.03 -11.32 4.66
C ASN A 93 3.98 -9.79 4.72
N LEU A 94 3.60 -9.12 3.62
CA LEU A 94 3.43 -7.66 3.62
C LEU A 94 2.27 -7.22 4.53
N ILE A 95 1.16 -7.96 4.53
CA ILE A 95 0.05 -7.72 5.46
C ILE A 95 0.50 -7.90 6.91
N ALA A 96 1.20 -8.99 7.22
CA ALA A 96 1.74 -9.26 8.56
C ALA A 96 2.73 -8.17 9.00
N PHE A 97 3.56 -7.69 8.08
CA PHE A 97 4.48 -6.58 8.31
C PHE A 97 3.75 -5.27 8.62
N CYS A 98 2.65 -4.96 7.92
CA CYS A 98 1.84 -3.79 8.28
C CYS A 98 1.21 -3.96 9.68
N ALA A 99 0.67 -5.15 9.96
CA ALA A 99 0.04 -5.45 11.25
C ALA A 99 1.01 -5.40 12.44
N SER A 100 2.30 -5.70 12.24
CA SER A 100 3.29 -5.71 13.34
C SER A 100 3.60 -4.33 13.91
N TYR A 101 3.18 -3.25 13.28
CA TYR A 101 3.31 -1.90 13.84
C TYR A 101 2.23 -1.60 14.89
N GLU A 102 1.18 -2.41 14.98
CA GLU A 102 0.06 -2.21 15.92
C GLU A 102 -0.61 -0.81 15.83
N VAL A 103 -0.52 -0.19 14.64
CA VAL A 103 -1.20 1.07 14.31
C VAL A 103 -2.27 0.88 13.25
N SER A 104 -3.15 1.88 13.12
CA SER A 104 -4.20 1.83 12.12
C SER A 104 -3.61 1.77 10.70
N CYS A 105 -4.18 0.90 9.86
CA CYS A 105 -3.73 0.67 8.50
C CYS A 105 -4.85 0.95 7.49
N TYR A 106 -4.53 1.68 6.43
CA TYR A 106 -5.43 1.89 5.30
C TYR A 106 -4.91 1.17 4.06
N PHE A 107 -5.76 0.34 3.45
CA PHE A 107 -5.46 -0.35 2.19
C PHE A 107 -6.40 0.14 1.10
N THR A 108 -5.88 0.32 -0.12
CA THR A 108 -6.71 0.48 -1.32
C THR A 108 -6.28 -0.51 -2.40
N VAL A 109 -7.22 -0.86 -3.27
CA VAL A 109 -6.99 -1.87 -4.32
C VAL A 109 -7.45 -1.34 -5.67
N TYR A 110 -6.53 -1.38 -6.65
CA TYR A 110 -6.88 -1.18 -8.05
C TYR A 110 -7.34 -2.52 -8.63
N GLU A 111 -8.66 -2.72 -8.71
CA GLU A 111 -9.28 -4.02 -9.02
C GLU A 111 -9.06 -4.53 -10.47
N GLY A 112 -8.40 -3.75 -11.33
CA GLY A 112 -8.19 -4.11 -12.73
C GLY A 112 -9.52 -4.40 -13.46
N ASN A 113 -9.61 -5.57 -14.10
CA ASN A 113 -10.85 -6.01 -14.78
C ASN A 113 -11.81 -6.80 -13.87
N LYS A 114 -11.51 -6.94 -12.58
CA LYS A 114 -12.36 -7.60 -11.57
C LYS A 114 -12.66 -9.08 -11.84
N SER A 115 -11.88 -9.77 -12.66
CA SER A 115 -12.14 -11.17 -13.01
C SER A 115 -11.79 -12.15 -11.90
N GLY A 116 -11.04 -11.74 -10.87
CA GLY A 116 -10.48 -12.66 -9.87
C GLY A 116 -9.29 -13.49 -10.37
N ILE A 117 -8.97 -13.39 -11.67
CA ILE A 117 -7.95 -14.20 -12.34
C ILE A 117 -6.69 -13.35 -12.48
N GLY A 118 -5.64 -13.77 -11.78
CA GLY A 118 -4.34 -13.12 -11.83
C GLY A 118 -3.65 -13.33 -13.17
N ARG A 119 -3.06 -12.27 -13.71
CA ARG A 119 -2.32 -12.31 -14.98
C ARG A 119 -1.27 -11.20 -15.05
N PRO A 120 -0.26 -11.36 -15.92
CA PRO A 120 0.60 -10.24 -16.29
C PRO A 120 -0.24 -9.10 -16.87
N SER A 121 0.01 -7.87 -16.41
CA SER A 121 -0.71 -6.67 -16.86
C SER A 121 0.11 -5.82 -17.82
N LYS A 122 1.43 -5.83 -17.66
CA LYS A 122 2.46 -5.23 -18.53
C LYS A 122 3.73 -6.07 -18.40
N LYS A 123 4.77 -5.73 -19.18
CA LYS A 123 6.09 -6.35 -19.02
C LYS A 123 6.51 -6.29 -17.54
N GLU A 124 6.78 -7.46 -16.95
CA GLU A 124 7.19 -7.65 -15.56
C GLU A 124 6.18 -7.21 -14.49
N CYS A 125 4.95 -6.80 -14.83
CA CYS A 125 3.93 -6.40 -13.87
C CYS A 125 2.85 -7.47 -13.73
N TRP A 126 2.46 -7.80 -12.50
CA TRP A 126 1.33 -8.67 -12.20
C TRP A 126 0.08 -7.85 -11.82
N GLN A 127 -1.10 -8.43 -12.05
CA GLN A 127 -2.35 -7.94 -11.47
C GLN A 127 -3.23 -9.14 -11.12
N ARG A 128 -3.65 -9.28 -9.85
CA ARG A 128 -4.56 -10.35 -9.41
C ARG A 128 -5.98 -10.15 -9.92
N ASN A 129 -6.37 -8.90 -10.22
CA ASN A 129 -7.74 -8.52 -10.61
C ASN A 129 -8.78 -8.92 -9.57
N TRP A 130 -8.38 -9.00 -8.30
CA TRP A 130 -9.28 -9.24 -7.19
C TRP A 130 -10.02 -7.96 -6.83
N LYS A 131 -11.24 -8.12 -6.31
CA LYS A 131 -12.03 -7.02 -5.77
C LYS A 131 -11.51 -6.67 -4.38
N THR A 132 -11.76 -5.44 -3.96
CA THR A 132 -11.38 -4.96 -2.62
C THR A 132 -11.91 -5.89 -1.52
N ALA A 133 -13.17 -6.34 -1.65
CA ALA A 133 -13.82 -7.25 -0.70
C ALA A 133 -13.11 -8.61 -0.54
N ASP A 134 -12.42 -9.10 -1.58
CA ASP A 134 -11.73 -10.40 -1.54
C ASP A 134 -10.57 -10.41 -0.53
N TYR A 135 -10.05 -9.23 -0.16
CA TYR A 135 -8.97 -9.07 0.81
C TYR A 135 -9.43 -9.07 2.26
N VAL A 136 -10.71 -8.77 2.52
CA VAL A 136 -11.23 -8.62 3.90
C VAL A 136 -11.05 -9.90 4.72
N PRO A 137 -11.40 -11.11 4.25
CA PRO A 137 -11.19 -12.34 5.02
C PRO A 137 -9.72 -12.66 5.30
N ILE A 138 -8.80 -12.16 4.47
CA ILE A 138 -7.36 -12.32 4.66
C ILE A 138 -6.87 -11.36 5.74
N LEU A 139 -7.25 -10.08 5.64
CA LEU A 139 -6.89 -9.04 6.60
C LEU A 139 -7.41 -9.35 8.01
N ARG A 140 -8.61 -9.94 8.14
CA ARG A 140 -9.17 -10.37 9.44
C ARG A 140 -8.34 -11.41 10.19
N LYS A 141 -7.35 -12.04 9.53
CA LYS A 141 -6.41 -12.96 10.19
C LYS A 141 -5.25 -12.24 10.89
N TYR A 142 -5.04 -10.96 10.56
CA TYR A 142 -3.90 -10.15 11.04
C TYR A 142 -4.33 -8.96 11.88
N PHE A 143 -5.55 -8.46 11.67
CA PHE A 143 -6.10 -7.28 12.34
C PHE A 143 -7.31 -7.66 13.19
N ARG A 144 -7.52 -6.93 14.29
CA ARG A 144 -8.64 -7.11 15.23
C ARG A 144 -9.94 -6.60 14.61
N SER A 145 -9.89 -5.47 13.91
CA SER A 145 -11.01 -4.92 13.15
C SER A 145 -10.62 -4.71 11.68
N VAL A 146 -11.60 -4.94 10.80
CA VAL A 146 -11.45 -4.72 9.36
C VAL A 146 -12.79 -4.20 8.83
N ASP A 147 -12.78 -2.95 8.40
CA ASP A 147 -13.93 -2.26 7.82
C ASP A 147 -13.64 -1.95 6.35
N CYS A 148 -14.60 -2.24 5.47
CA CYS A 148 -14.44 -2.05 4.03
C CYS A 148 -15.54 -1.11 3.52
N GLU A 149 -15.13 0.06 3.03
CA GLU A 149 -16.02 1.06 2.45
C GLU A 149 -15.60 1.32 1.00
N GLY A 150 -16.37 0.79 0.06
CA GLY A 150 -16.06 0.89 -1.37
C GLY A 150 -14.70 0.26 -1.73
N LYS A 151 -13.71 1.10 -2.04
CA LYS A 151 -12.34 0.68 -2.39
C LYS A 151 -11.31 0.90 -1.26
N LEU A 152 -11.78 1.37 -0.10
CA LEU A 152 -10.96 1.59 1.08
C LEU A 152 -11.20 0.46 2.06
N ILE A 153 -10.11 -0.09 2.60
CA ILE A 153 -10.16 -0.97 3.76
C ILE A 153 -9.42 -0.28 4.89
N PHE A 154 -10.06 -0.18 6.04
CA PHE A 154 -9.50 0.33 7.28
C PHE A 154 -9.32 -0.84 8.25
N CYS A 155 -8.14 -0.95 8.83
CA CYS A 155 -7.78 -2.04 9.75
C CYS A 155 -7.18 -1.49 11.05
N GLN A 156 -7.47 -2.15 12.17
CA GLN A 156 -6.87 -1.91 13.49
C GLN A 156 -6.57 -3.22 14.23
#